data_AF-X1TTP5-F1
#
_entry.id   AF-X1TTP5-F1
#
_cell.length_a   1.000
_cell.length_b   1.000
_cell.length_c   1.000
_cell.angle_alpha   90.00
_cell.angle_beta   90.00
_cell.angle_gamma   90.00
#
_symmetry.space_group_name_H-M   'P 1'
#
loop_
_entity.id
_entity.type
_entity.pdbx_description
1 polymer ?
#
loop_
_entity_poly.entity_id
_entity_poly.type
_entity_poly.pdbx_seq_one_letter_code
_entity_poly.pdbx_strand_id
1 'polypeptide(L)'
;DLLKKHNIFAIPMEEIKNSFGDRKIEALHETGYLGMKKGLELWVAAQKHKNPLKCVVKVMGYGPVAWGAIRFAARNFISVTILNKKDFYKMKKHIPGTDILVNCVNWPFERRGKELIITKEQVKKCMRHGSVIVDLVVNPLGHSPIETCRPTYLDNNQYQEEGVWHTCCWGWPNYNPKKASELYSKLIVPHIIEIIAKGPLNVGENIRRAYVNIEALIELPLS
;
A
#
# COMPACT_ATOMS: atom_id res chain seq x y z
N ASP A 1 16.64 20.99 -12.34
CA ASP A 1 15.45 20.35 -12.89
C ASP A 1 15.80 19.79 -14.28
N LEU A 2 15.91 18.46 -14.40
CA LEU A 2 16.34 17.80 -15.64
C LEU A 2 15.32 17.99 -16.77
N LEU A 3 14.03 18.05 -16.45
CA LEU A 3 12.96 18.23 -17.44
C LEU A 3 13.06 19.60 -18.11
N LYS A 4 13.25 20.65 -17.31
CA LYS A 4 13.47 22.01 -17.82
C LYS A 4 14.75 22.12 -18.65
N LYS A 5 15.85 21.52 -18.17
CA LYS A 5 17.14 21.53 -18.88
C LYS A 5 17.03 20.97 -20.30
N HIS A 6 16.18 19.96 -20.50
CA HIS A 6 16.04 19.26 -21.78
C HIS A 6 14.77 19.66 -22.56
N ASN A 7 14.04 20.68 -22.10
CA ASN A 7 12.74 21.10 -22.65
C ASN A 7 11.74 19.93 -22.83
N ILE A 8 11.62 19.08 -21.79
CA ILE A 8 10.72 17.93 -21.77
C ILE A 8 9.57 18.22 -20.82
N PHE A 9 8.33 17.99 -21.26
CA PHE A 9 7.17 17.93 -20.37
C PHE A 9 6.93 16.48 -19.91
N ALA A 10 6.34 16.29 -18.73
CA ALA A 10 6.00 14.97 -18.20
C ALA A 10 4.60 14.97 -17.57
N ILE A 11 3.99 13.79 -17.51
CA ILE A 11 2.72 13.55 -16.83
C ILE A 11 2.93 12.37 -15.87
N PRO A 12 3.23 12.61 -14.59
CA PRO A 12 3.38 11.54 -13.60
C PRO A 12 2.03 10.86 -13.39
N MET A 13 2.00 9.52 -13.48
CA MET A 13 0.77 8.75 -13.37
C MET A 13 0.08 8.92 -12.01
N GLU A 14 0.88 9.10 -10.96
CA GLU A 14 0.43 9.33 -9.59
C GLU A 14 -0.24 10.69 -9.38
N GLU A 15 -0.05 11.63 -10.30
CA GLU A 15 -0.68 12.96 -10.25
C GLU A 15 -1.99 13.02 -11.04
N ILE A 16 -2.31 11.97 -11.82
CA ILE A 16 -3.63 11.85 -12.46
C ILE A 16 -4.66 11.44 -11.41
N LYS A 17 -5.40 12.44 -10.92
CA LYS A 17 -6.34 12.32 -9.80
C LYS A 17 -7.79 12.59 -10.20
N ASN A 18 -8.74 12.00 -9.47
CA ASN A 18 -10.16 12.34 -9.61
C ASN A 18 -10.48 13.68 -8.92
N SER A 19 -11.75 14.12 -8.96
CA SER A 19 -12.21 15.36 -8.32
C SER A 19 -12.08 15.37 -6.79
N PHE A 20 -11.93 14.21 -6.16
CA PHE A 20 -11.73 14.04 -4.72
C PHE A 20 -10.25 13.97 -4.33
N GLY A 21 -9.34 14.00 -5.31
CA GLY A 21 -7.89 13.90 -5.09
C GLY A 21 -7.35 12.47 -5.06
N ASP A 22 -8.17 11.44 -5.27
CA ASP A 22 -7.70 10.05 -5.33
C ASP A 22 -7.01 9.78 -6.66
N ARG A 23 -5.95 8.96 -6.63
CA ARG A 23 -5.23 8.55 -7.83
C ARG A 23 -6.10 7.65 -8.70
N LYS A 24 -6.11 7.89 -10.01
CA LYS A 24 -6.81 7.03 -10.97
C LYS A 24 -5.99 5.83 -11.42
N ILE A 25 -4.66 5.93 -11.34
CA ILE A 25 -3.71 4.91 -11.80
C ILE A 25 -2.98 4.34 -10.58
N GLU A 26 -3.52 3.27 -10.01
CA GLU A 26 -2.95 2.61 -8.83
C GLU A 26 -3.34 1.13 -8.72
N ALA A 27 -2.56 0.38 -7.94
CA ALA A 27 -2.77 -1.05 -7.70
C ALA A 27 -2.95 -1.36 -6.20
N LEU A 28 -3.63 -0.46 -5.45
CA LEU A 28 -3.76 -0.57 -4.00
C LEU A 28 -4.52 -1.82 -3.53
N HIS A 29 -5.53 -2.25 -4.28
CA HIS A 29 -6.27 -3.48 -3.97
C HIS A 29 -5.36 -4.72 -4.09
N GLU A 30 -4.56 -4.78 -5.15
CA GLU A 30 -3.58 -5.83 -5.39
C GLU A 30 -2.50 -5.83 -4.30
N THR A 31 -2.04 -4.66 -3.87
CA THR A 31 -1.13 -4.51 -2.72
C THR A 31 -1.70 -5.15 -1.46
N GLY A 32 -2.95 -4.79 -1.10
CA GLY A 32 -3.66 -5.40 0.03
C GLY A 32 -3.76 -6.91 -0.05
N TYR A 33 -4.15 -7.40 -1.23
CA TYR A 33 -4.40 -8.81 -1.48
C TYR A 33 -3.12 -9.64 -1.36
N LEU A 34 -2.03 -9.21 -2.01
CA LEU A 34 -0.74 -9.90 -2.01
C LEU A 34 -0.06 -9.81 -0.65
N GLY A 35 -0.18 -8.67 0.02
CA GLY A 35 0.30 -8.48 1.39
C GLY A 35 -0.34 -9.45 2.38
N MET A 36 -1.68 -9.51 2.39
CA MET A 36 -2.41 -10.43 3.26
C MET A 36 -2.10 -11.90 2.92
N LYS A 37 -1.97 -12.23 1.63
CA LYS A 37 -1.55 -13.58 1.19
C LYS A 37 -0.21 -13.96 1.81
N LYS A 38 0.80 -13.10 1.68
CA LYS A 38 2.13 -13.33 2.25
C LYS A 38 2.09 -13.42 3.78
N GLY A 39 1.27 -12.60 4.41
CA GLY A 39 1.02 -12.68 5.86
C GLY A 39 0.49 -14.03 6.31
N LEU A 40 -0.49 -14.58 5.57
CA LEU A 40 -1.03 -15.91 5.86
C LEU A 40 0.00 -17.02 5.61
N GLU A 41 0.77 -16.94 4.52
CA GLU A 41 1.86 -17.90 4.23
C GLU A 41 2.88 -17.94 5.37
N LEU A 42 3.31 -16.78 5.86
CA LEU A 42 4.23 -16.65 6.99
C LEU A 42 3.65 -17.25 8.28
N TRP A 43 2.39 -16.94 8.58
CA TRP A 43 1.74 -17.46 9.78
C TRP A 43 1.59 -18.98 9.72
N VAL A 44 1.15 -19.53 8.58
CA VAL A 44 1.02 -21.00 8.41
C VAL A 44 2.36 -21.69 8.57
N ALA A 45 3.43 -21.15 7.96
CA ALA A 45 4.78 -21.70 8.09
C ALA A 45 5.29 -21.69 9.54
N ALA A 46 4.95 -20.64 10.31
CA ALA A 46 5.35 -20.52 11.70
C ALA A 46 4.60 -21.46 12.67
N GLN A 47 3.36 -21.83 12.35
CA GLN A 47 2.45 -22.48 13.30
C GLN A 47 2.36 -24.01 13.20
N LYS A 48 3.16 -24.66 12.33
CA LYS A 48 3.30 -26.13 12.17
C LYS A 48 2.06 -26.90 12.69
N HIS A 49 0.97 -26.96 11.90
CA HIS A 49 -0.31 -27.66 12.19
C HIS A 49 -1.51 -26.85 12.74
N LYS A 50 -1.56 -25.52 12.58
CA LYS A 50 -2.80 -24.75 12.85
C LYS A 50 -3.69 -24.64 11.61
N ASN A 51 -5.01 -24.77 11.83
CA ASN A 51 -6.03 -24.55 10.81
C ASN A 51 -6.08 -23.04 10.43
N PRO A 52 -5.82 -22.67 9.15
CA PRO A 52 -5.90 -21.28 8.68
C PRO A 52 -7.24 -20.59 8.94
N LEU A 53 -8.34 -21.35 9.00
CA LEU A 53 -9.67 -20.82 9.30
C LEU A 53 -9.80 -20.27 10.73
N LYS A 54 -8.91 -20.67 11.65
CA LYS A 54 -8.87 -20.16 13.03
C LYS A 54 -7.94 -18.96 13.19
N CYS A 55 -7.34 -18.46 12.11
CA CYS A 55 -6.45 -17.33 12.14
C CYS A 55 -7.21 -16.04 12.52
N VAL A 56 -6.77 -15.38 13.60
CA VAL A 56 -7.35 -14.11 14.05
C VAL A 56 -6.66 -12.94 13.34
N VAL A 57 -7.33 -12.39 12.33
CA VAL A 57 -6.80 -11.29 11.52
C VAL A 57 -7.37 -9.95 11.97
N LYS A 58 -6.52 -8.95 12.17
CA LYS A 58 -6.93 -7.56 12.42
C LYS A 58 -6.32 -6.65 11.37
N VAL A 59 -7.15 -5.80 10.76
CA VAL A 59 -6.74 -4.88 9.69
C VAL A 59 -6.90 -3.45 10.20
N MET A 60 -5.83 -2.67 10.16
CA MET A 60 -5.83 -1.26 10.55
C MET A 60 -6.18 -0.38 9.35
N GLY A 61 -7.29 0.34 9.41
CA GLY A 61 -7.82 1.14 8.31
C GLY A 61 -8.81 0.37 7.42
N TYR A 62 -9.51 1.11 6.55
CA TYR A 62 -10.60 0.60 5.70
C TYR A 62 -10.51 1.12 4.25
N GLY A 63 -9.38 1.70 3.86
CA GLY A 63 -9.16 2.21 2.51
C GLY A 63 -8.91 1.11 1.46
N PRO A 64 -8.54 1.50 0.22
CA PRO A 64 -8.33 0.57 -0.89
C PRO A 64 -7.36 -0.59 -0.58
N VAL A 65 -6.26 -0.30 0.13
CA VAL A 65 -5.30 -1.34 0.56
C VAL A 65 -5.95 -2.33 1.55
N ALA A 66 -6.72 -1.84 2.51
CA ALA A 66 -7.44 -2.70 3.45
C ALA A 66 -8.47 -3.57 2.73
N TRP A 67 -9.16 -3.01 1.73
CA TRP A 67 -10.13 -3.77 0.93
C TRP A 67 -9.49 -4.96 0.21
N GLY A 68 -8.29 -4.79 -0.33
CA GLY A 68 -7.50 -5.89 -0.89
C GLY A 68 -7.23 -7.02 0.11
N ALA A 69 -6.79 -6.65 1.32
CA ALA A 69 -6.50 -7.60 2.39
C ALA A 69 -7.77 -8.33 2.87
N ILE A 70 -8.86 -7.59 3.10
CA ILE A 70 -10.17 -8.14 3.49
C ILE A 70 -10.70 -9.09 2.41
N ARG A 71 -10.56 -8.73 1.13
CA ARG A 71 -10.98 -9.57 0.00
C ARG A 71 -10.21 -10.89 -0.03
N PHE A 72 -8.91 -10.87 0.24
CA PHE A 72 -8.13 -12.10 0.35
C PHE A 72 -8.61 -12.96 1.53
N ALA A 73 -8.78 -12.37 2.71
CA ALA A 73 -9.24 -13.07 3.90
C ALA A 73 -10.63 -13.70 3.68
N ALA A 74 -11.59 -12.95 3.13
CA ALA A 74 -12.93 -13.41 2.84
C ALA A 74 -12.94 -14.62 1.86
N ARG A 75 -12.09 -14.59 0.82
CA ARG A 75 -11.94 -15.70 -0.12
C ARG A 75 -11.38 -16.97 0.50
N ASN A 76 -10.70 -16.84 1.63
CA ASN A 76 -10.15 -17.96 2.40
C ASN A 76 -10.98 -18.26 3.65
N PHE A 77 -12.19 -17.70 3.76
CA PHE A 77 -13.10 -17.89 4.90
C PHE A 77 -12.48 -17.48 6.26
N ILE A 78 -11.57 -16.51 6.24
CA ILE A 78 -10.91 -15.98 7.44
C ILE A 78 -11.68 -14.75 7.92
N SER A 79 -12.05 -14.75 9.20
CA SER A 79 -12.70 -13.60 9.83
C SER A 79 -11.71 -12.46 10.10
N VAL A 80 -12.15 -11.23 9.84
CA VAL A 80 -11.33 -10.02 10.00
C VAL A 80 -12.00 -9.04 10.95
N THR A 81 -11.26 -8.51 11.92
CA THR A 81 -11.66 -7.30 12.66
C THR A 81 -11.00 -6.08 12.04
N ILE A 82 -11.80 -5.10 11.62
CA ILE A 82 -11.29 -3.81 11.14
C ILE A 82 -11.10 -2.87 12.33
N LEU A 83 -9.91 -2.29 12.45
CA LEU A 83 -9.54 -1.30 13.47
C LEU A 83 -9.49 0.09 12.82
N ASN A 84 -10.23 1.03 13.38
CA ASN A 84 -10.30 2.41 12.92
C ASN A 84 -9.52 3.36 13.84
N LYS A 85 -9.55 4.67 13.53
CA LYS A 85 -8.84 5.71 14.28
C LYS A 85 -9.13 5.68 15.79
N LYS A 86 -10.36 5.36 16.22
CA LYS A 86 -10.74 5.30 17.64
C LYS A 86 -10.08 4.10 18.34
N ASP A 87 -9.86 3.00 17.62
CA ASP A 87 -9.25 1.78 18.15
C ASP A 87 -7.74 1.93 18.35
N PHE A 88 -7.09 2.81 17.56
CA PHE A 88 -5.65 3.06 17.64
C PHE A 88 -5.22 3.59 19.02
N TYR A 89 -6.07 4.33 19.72
CA TYR A 89 -5.82 4.77 21.10
C TYR A 89 -5.93 3.63 22.13
N LYS A 90 -6.44 2.47 21.73
CA LYS A 90 -6.71 1.31 22.59
C LYS A 90 -5.99 0.04 22.10
N MET A 91 -4.90 0.18 21.34
CA MET A 91 -4.21 -0.98 20.75
C MET A 91 -3.75 -2.02 21.75
N LYS A 92 -3.44 -1.65 23.00
CA LYS A 92 -3.15 -2.62 24.07
C LYS A 92 -4.28 -3.64 24.30
N LYS A 93 -5.54 -3.29 23.98
CA LYS A 93 -6.71 -4.18 24.04
C LYS A 93 -6.91 -4.97 22.75
N HIS A 94 -6.45 -4.45 21.61
CA HIS A 94 -6.65 -5.07 20.31
C HIS A 94 -5.50 -5.97 19.86
N ILE A 95 -4.25 -5.72 20.25
CA ILE A 95 -3.11 -6.56 19.83
C ILE A 95 -3.18 -7.98 20.41
N PRO A 96 -3.54 -8.20 21.70
CA PRO A 96 -3.61 -9.55 22.26
C PRO A 96 -4.50 -10.49 21.45
N GLY A 97 -3.99 -11.71 21.24
CA GLY A 97 -4.68 -12.76 20.47
C GLY A 97 -4.71 -12.53 18.95
N THR A 98 -4.01 -11.51 18.43
CA THR A 98 -3.89 -11.28 16.98
C THR A 98 -2.83 -12.22 16.38
N ASP A 99 -3.25 -13.00 15.40
CA ASP A 99 -2.38 -13.88 14.62
C ASP A 99 -1.70 -13.12 13.48
N ILE A 100 -2.48 -12.31 12.75
CA ILE A 100 -2.00 -11.45 11.68
C ILE A 100 -2.55 -10.04 11.87
N LEU A 101 -1.65 -9.06 12.01
CA LEU A 101 -1.99 -7.64 12.02
C LEU A 101 -1.59 -7.02 10.68
N VAL A 102 -2.54 -6.45 9.96
CA VAL A 102 -2.29 -5.79 8.66
C VAL A 102 -2.41 -4.27 8.82
N ASN A 103 -1.31 -3.55 8.64
CA ASN A 103 -1.33 -2.09 8.63
C ASN A 103 -1.63 -1.57 7.21
N CYS A 104 -2.81 -0.99 7.04
CA CYS A 104 -3.27 -0.34 5.81
C CYS A 104 -3.55 1.16 6.03
N VAL A 105 -3.02 1.75 7.11
CA VAL A 105 -3.34 3.13 7.48
C VAL A 105 -2.49 4.09 6.65
N ASN A 106 -3.13 4.80 5.72
CA ASN A 106 -2.48 5.89 5.01
C ASN A 106 -2.45 7.14 5.92
N TRP A 107 -1.27 7.44 6.46
CA TRP A 107 -1.07 8.60 7.34
C TRP A 107 -0.80 9.89 6.55
N PRO A 108 -1.25 11.06 7.04
CA PRO A 108 -0.78 12.35 6.56
C PRO A 108 0.74 12.43 6.66
N PHE A 109 1.40 13.03 5.68
CA PHE A 109 2.87 13.07 5.58
C PHE A 109 3.51 13.67 6.83
N GLU A 110 2.85 14.66 7.43
CA GLU A 110 3.33 15.41 8.60
C GLU A 110 3.42 14.55 9.86
N ARG A 111 2.65 13.45 9.90
CA ARG A 111 2.52 12.54 11.05
C ARG A 111 3.31 11.24 10.87
N ARG A 112 3.68 10.89 9.63
CA ARG A 112 4.47 9.68 9.33
C ARG A 112 5.80 9.73 10.06
N GLY A 113 6.12 8.66 10.79
CA GLY A 113 7.35 8.54 11.58
C GLY A 113 7.47 9.41 12.81
N LYS A 114 6.42 10.20 13.13
CA LYS A 114 6.37 11.00 14.36
C LYS A 114 5.42 10.43 15.39
N GLU A 115 4.37 9.75 14.94
CA GLU A 115 3.38 9.13 15.81
C GLU A 115 3.44 7.61 15.70
N LEU A 116 3.59 6.95 16.85
CA LEU A 116 3.53 5.49 16.97
C LEU A 116 2.14 5.08 17.48
N ILE A 117 1.49 4.17 16.77
CA ILE A 117 0.29 3.45 17.23
C ILE A 117 0.69 2.21 18.05
N ILE A 118 1.79 1.56 17.68
CA ILE A 118 2.27 0.33 18.32
C ILE A 118 3.76 0.45 18.58
N THR A 119 4.14 0.39 19.86
CA THR A 119 5.55 0.37 20.26
C THR A 119 6.13 -1.04 20.20
N LYS A 120 7.46 -1.13 20.12
CA LYS A 120 8.22 -2.38 20.18
C LYS A 120 7.90 -3.17 21.45
N GLU A 121 7.74 -2.49 22.57
CA GLU A 121 7.37 -3.13 23.83
C GLU A 121 5.96 -3.74 23.80
N GLN A 122 5.01 -3.11 23.09
CA GLN A 122 3.69 -3.71 22.87
C GLN A 122 3.77 -4.94 21.96
N VAL A 123 4.60 -4.92 20.91
CA VAL A 123 4.82 -6.10 20.05
C VAL A 123 5.35 -7.25 20.90
N LYS A 124 6.43 -7.01 21.66
CA LYS A 124 7.07 -7.99 22.53
C LYS A 124 6.14 -8.59 23.58
N LYS A 125 5.33 -7.76 24.25
CA LYS A 125 4.47 -8.20 25.37
C LYS A 125 3.11 -8.74 24.94
N CYS A 126 2.55 -8.28 23.82
CA CYS A 126 1.15 -8.55 23.46
C CYS A 126 0.98 -9.49 22.27
N MET A 127 1.99 -9.67 21.42
CA MET A 127 1.93 -10.60 20.29
C MET A 127 2.57 -11.94 20.65
N ARG A 128 2.02 -13.02 20.08
CA ARG A 128 2.57 -14.37 20.29
C ARG A 128 3.73 -14.60 19.33
N HIS A 129 4.69 -15.42 19.75
CA HIS A 129 5.73 -15.91 18.84
C HIS A 129 5.08 -16.61 17.63
N GLY A 130 5.54 -16.25 16.43
CA GLY A 130 4.96 -16.74 15.19
C GLY A 130 3.69 -16.03 14.72
N SER A 131 3.23 -14.97 15.42
CA SER A 131 2.31 -13.99 14.83
C SER A 131 3.00 -13.21 13.71
N VAL A 132 2.22 -12.52 12.86
CA VAL A 132 2.71 -11.77 11.70
C VAL A 132 2.20 -10.34 11.72
N ILE A 133 3.08 -9.39 11.41
CA ILE A 133 2.74 -8.01 11.06
C ILE A 133 2.99 -7.83 9.56
N VAL A 134 1.96 -7.37 8.85
CA VAL A 134 2.00 -7.04 7.43
C VAL A 134 1.86 -5.52 7.31
N ASP A 135 2.94 -4.81 7.00
CA ASP A 135 2.89 -3.35 6.82
C ASP A 135 2.90 -2.96 5.35
N LEU A 136 1.77 -2.41 4.88
CA LEU A 136 1.56 -2.08 3.46
C LEU A 136 1.79 -0.60 3.14
N VAL A 137 2.29 0.18 4.11
CA VAL A 137 2.45 1.63 4.03
C VAL A 137 3.84 2.12 4.47
N VAL A 138 4.75 1.21 4.84
CA VAL A 138 6.07 1.46 5.45
C VAL A 138 7.07 2.32 4.63
N ASN A 139 6.76 2.69 3.39
CA ASN A 139 7.74 3.34 2.50
C ASN A 139 7.52 4.87 2.40
N PRO A 140 8.57 5.71 2.51
CA PRO A 140 9.97 5.40 2.89
C PRO A 140 10.20 5.01 4.36
N LEU A 141 11.41 4.53 4.68
CA LEU A 141 11.84 4.13 6.03
C LEU A 141 11.40 5.15 7.09
N GLY A 142 10.89 4.64 8.21
CA GLY A 142 10.41 5.44 9.32
C GLY A 142 8.95 5.86 9.19
N HIS A 143 8.25 5.60 8.08
CA HIS A 143 6.85 6.03 7.92
C HIS A 143 5.82 5.13 8.62
N SER A 144 6.23 3.96 9.10
CA SER A 144 5.34 3.06 9.81
C SER A 144 4.91 3.62 11.18
N PRO A 145 3.63 3.53 11.54
CA PRO A 145 3.15 3.77 12.90
C PRO A 145 3.41 2.60 13.87
N ILE A 146 4.06 1.53 13.40
CA ILE A 146 4.49 0.36 14.17
C ILE A 146 6.02 0.38 14.26
N GLU A 147 6.56 0.51 15.46
CA GLU A 147 7.98 0.77 15.73
C GLU A 147 8.92 -0.33 15.20
N THR A 148 8.47 -1.59 15.19
CA THR A 148 9.26 -2.75 14.71
C THR A 148 9.22 -2.92 13.19
N CYS A 149 8.47 -2.11 12.46
CA CYS A 149 8.35 -2.21 11.00
C CYS A 149 9.43 -1.42 10.27
N ARG A 150 10.21 -2.11 9.43
CA ARG A 150 11.17 -1.53 8.48
C ARG A 150 10.87 -2.02 7.06
N PRO A 151 11.14 -1.21 6.01
CA PRO A 151 10.94 -1.64 4.63
C PRO A 151 11.65 -2.95 4.33
N THR A 152 10.98 -3.79 3.56
CA THR A 152 11.53 -5.01 2.98
C THR A 152 11.42 -4.94 1.46
N TYR A 153 12.17 -5.76 0.76
CA TYR A 153 12.25 -5.74 -0.71
C TYR A 153 11.87 -7.12 -1.28
N LEU A 154 11.82 -7.25 -2.60
CA LEU A 154 11.35 -8.50 -3.24
C LEU A 154 12.29 -9.68 -2.97
N ASP A 155 13.59 -9.42 -2.88
CA ASP A 155 14.66 -10.40 -2.62
C ASP A 155 14.75 -10.81 -1.14
N ASN A 156 14.43 -9.90 -0.23
CA ASN A 156 14.31 -10.16 1.20
C ASN A 156 13.06 -9.47 1.77
N ASN A 157 11.94 -10.17 1.68
CA ASN A 157 10.59 -9.64 1.92
C ASN A 157 10.07 -9.83 3.35
N GLN A 158 10.88 -10.40 4.23
CA GLN A 158 10.44 -10.79 5.56
C GLN A 158 11.59 -10.80 6.57
N TYR A 159 11.27 -10.55 7.83
CA TYR A 159 12.21 -10.71 8.94
C TYR A 159 11.45 -11.02 10.23
N GLN A 160 12.18 -11.41 11.27
CA GLN A 160 11.60 -11.60 12.60
C GLN A 160 12.16 -10.57 13.57
N GLU A 161 11.29 -10.01 14.41
CA GLU A 161 11.66 -9.12 15.51
C GLU A 161 10.72 -9.38 16.70
N GLU A 162 11.27 -9.50 17.90
CA GLU A 162 10.54 -9.88 19.13
C GLU A 162 9.70 -11.16 18.95
N GLY A 163 10.18 -12.11 18.16
CA GLY A 163 9.47 -13.37 17.89
C GLY A 163 8.33 -13.27 16.88
N VAL A 164 8.05 -12.08 16.35
CA VAL A 164 6.96 -11.79 15.41
C VAL A 164 7.53 -11.62 13.99
N TRP A 165 6.91 -12.27 13.02
CA TRP A 165 7.27 -12.11 11.62
C TRP A 165 6.77 -10.77 11.09
N HIS A 166 7.57 -10.13 10.25
CA HIS A 166 7.25 -8.88 9.60
C HIS A 166 7.40 -9.05 8.10
N THR A 167 6.45 -8.51 7.33
CA THR A 167 6.60 -8.34 5.88
C THR A 167 6.08 -6.97 5.48
N CYS A 168 6.98 -6.15 4.97
CA CYS A 168 6.74 -4.72 4.79
C CYS A 168 7.21 -4.31 3.39
N CYS A 169 6.81 -5.10 2.38
CA CYS A 169 7.42 -5.04 1.06
C CYS A 169 6.99 -3.75 0.34
N TRP A 170 7.94 -3.07 -0.29
CA TRP A 170 7.58 -2.04 -1.27
C TRP A 170 7.34 -2.67 -2.63
N GLY A 171 6.32 -2.20 -3.36
CA GLY A 171 6.03 -2.71 -4.70
C GLY A 171 5.35 -4.08 -4.73
N TRP A 172 4.43 -4.36 -3.81
CA TRP A 172 3.62 -5.60 -3.79
C TRP A 172 3.06 -6.06 -5.15
N PRO A 173 2.59 -5.18 -6.06
CA PRO A 173 2.15 -5.62 -7.39
C PRO A 173 3.21 -6.39 -8.18
N ASN A 174 4.50 -6.20 -7.90
CA ASN A 174 5.61 -6.87 -8.58
C ASN A 174 5.74 -8.37 -8.22
N TYR A 175 5.00 -8.89 -7.23
CA TYR A 175 4.86 -10.34 -7.05
C TYR A 175 4.09 -11.01 -8.19
N ASN A 176 3.36 -10.24 -9.00
CA ASN A 176 2.74 -10.70 -10.23
C ASN A 176 2.90 -9.64 -11.33
N PRO A 177 4.10 -9.54 -11.94
CA PRO A 177 4.43 -8.45 -12.84
C PRO A 177 3.51 -8.43 -14.06
N LYS A 178 3.15 -9.60 -14.61
CA LYS A 178 2.19 -9.71 -15.71
C LYS A 178 0.85 -9.06 -15.36
N LYS A 179 0.27 -9.43 -14.22
CA LYS A 179 -1.03 -8.88 -13.79
C LYS A 179 -0.93 -7.39 -13.45
N ALA A 180 0.19 -6.95 -12.86
CA ALA A 180 0.44 -5.54 -12.61
C ALA A 180 0.46 -4.75 -13.92
N SER A 181 1.23 -5.20 -14.92
CA SER A 181 1.28 -4.58 -16.25
C SER A 181 -0.11 -4.53 -16.89
N GLU A 182 -0.86 -5.64 -16.89
CA GLU A 182 -2.23 -5.67 -17.42
C GLU A 182 -3.15 -4.66 -16.73
N LEU A 183 -3.07 -4.51 -15.41
CA LEU A 183 -3.85 -3.54 -14.64
C LEU A 183 -3.46 -2.11 -14.98
N TYR A 184 -2.17 -1.78 -14.91
CA TYR A 184 -1.67 -0.45 -15.20
C TYR A 184 -1.99 -0.03 -16.63
N SER A 185 -1.79 -0.91 -17.62
CA SER A 185 -2.17 -0.64 -19.01
C SER A 185 -3.65 -0.28 -19.14
N LYS A 186 -4.55 -1.04 -18.49
CA LYS A 186 -6.00 -0.74 -18.52
C LYS A 186 -6.34 0.62 -17.91
N LEU A 187 -5.62 1.03 -16.86
CA LEU A 187 -5.84 2.33 -16.21
C LEU A 187 -5.24 3.50 -17.00
N ILE A 188 -4.12 3.28 -17.69
CA ILE A 188 -3.40 4.31 -18.45
C ILE A 188 -4.04 4.57 -19.82
N VAL A 189 -4.48 3.53 -20.53
CA VAL A 189 -4.98 3.62 -21.91
C VAL A 189 -6.04 4.71 -22.12
N PRO A 190 -7.06 4.87 -21.26
CA PRO A 190 -8.05 5.94 -21.42
C PRO A 190 -7.45 7.35 -21.44
N HIS A 191 -6.38 7.58 -20.66
CA HIS A 191 -5.69 8.87 -20.61
C HIS A 191 -4.85 9.11 -21.86
N ILE A 192 -4.20 8.07 -22.39
CA ILE A 192 -3.48 8.14 -23.66
C ILE A 192 -4.45 8.45 -24.81
N ILE A 193 -5.59 7.75 -24.88
CA ILE A 193 -6.63 7.99 -25.89
C ILE A 193 -7.12 9.43 -25.83
N GLU A 194 -7.36 9.97 -24.63
CA GLU A 194 -7.78 11.36 -24.46
C GLU A 194 -6.74 12.36 -24.98
N ILE A 195 -5.46 12.17 -24.65
CA ILE A 195 -4.36 13.02 -25.12
C ILE A 195 -4.28 12.99 -26.65
N ILE A 196 -4.37 11.82 -27.27
CA ILE A 196 -4.30 11.66 -28.72
C ILE A 196 -5.52 12.30 -29.40
N ALA A 197 -6.72 12.05 -28.89
CA ALA A 197 -7.96 12.48 -29.55
C ALA A 197 -8.21 13.99 -29.43
N LYS A 198 -7.81 14.63 -28.32
CA LYS A 198 -8.06 16.06 -28.08
C LYS A 198 -6.82 16.93 -28.32
N GLY A 199 -5.65 16.33 -28.38
CA GLY A 199 -4.37 17.02 -28.30
C GLY A 199 -3.99 17.31 -26.83
N PRO A 200 -2.68 17.39 -26.53
CA PRO A 200 -2.17 17.47 -25.16
C PRO A 200 -2.59 18.74 -24.41
N LEU A 201 -2.93 19.83 -25.10
CA LEU A 201 -3.40 21.08 -24.48
C LEU A 201 -4.91 21.10 -24.17
N ASN A 202 -5.72 20.20 -24.75
CA ASN A 202 -7.19 20.19 -24.62
C ASN A 202 -7.72 19.02 -23.78
N VAL A 203 -6.87 18.41 -22.96
CA VAL A 203 -7.23 17.30 -22.07
C VAL A 203 -8.06 17.74 -20.87
N GLY A 204 -8.74 16.80 -20.23
CA GLY A 204 -9.46 17.02 -18.98
C GLY A 204 -8.56 17.51 -17.84
N GLU A 205 -9.17 18.19 -16.86
CA GLU A 205 -8.48 18.84 -15.75
C GLU A 205 -7.61 17.88 -14.92
N ASN A 206 -8.01 16.61 -14.82
CA ASN A 206 -7.25 15.56 -14.14
C ASN A 206 -5.88 15.28 -14.79
N ILE A 207 -5.76 15.43 -16.11
CA ILE A 207 -4.48 15.28 -16.82
C ILE A 207 -3.76 16.64 -16.82
N ARG A 208 -4.50 17.73 -17.05
CA ARG A 208 -3.93 19.09 -17.10
C ARG A 208 -3.15 19.45 -15.83
N ARG A 209 -3.71 19.14 -14.65
CA ARG A 209 -3.05 19.38 -13.36
C ARG A 209 -1.83 18.50 -13.11
N ALA A 210 -1.73 17.37 -13.81
CA ALA A 210 -0.63 16.43 -13.66
C ALA A 210 0.60 16.82 -14.49
N TYR A 211 0.51 17.81 -15.39
CA TYR A 211 1.68 18.24 -16.14
C TYR A 211 2.79 18.78 -15.24
N VAL A 212 4.00 18.29 -15.48
CA VAL A 212 5.25 18.86 -15.01
C VAL A 212 5.95 19.49 -16.20
N ASN A 213 6.41 20.74 -16.05
CA ASN A 213 7.05 21.53 -17.10
C ASN A 213 6.16 21.72 -18.35
N ILE A 214 4.93 22.20 -18.17
CA ILE A 214 3.97 22.43 -19.27
C ILE A 214 4.42 23.49 -20.28
N GLU A 215 5.30 24.42 -19.88
CA GLU A 215 5.87 25.44 -20.77
C GLU A 215 6.52 24.80 -22.00
N ALA A 216 7.28 23.72 -21.79
CA ALA A 216 7.89 22.94 -22.86
C ALA A 216 6.88 22.36 -23.88
N LEU A 217 5.64 22.11 -23.45
CA LEU A 217 4.57 21.64 -24.35
C LEU A 217 4.00 22.80 -25.18
N ILE A 218 3.88 23.99 -24.59
CA ILE A 218 3.33 25.19 -25.25
C ILE A 218 4.30 25.73 -26.30
N GLU A 219 5.60 25.61 -26.05
CA GLU A 219 6.67 26.03 -26.96
C GLU A 219 6.86 25.09 -28.17
N LEU A 220 6.15 23.95 -28.22
CA LEU A 220 6.22 23.08 -29.39
C LEU A 220 5.66 23.80 -30.62
N PRO A 221 6.36 23.76 -31.77
CA PRO A 221 5.82 24.32 -32.99
C PRO A 221 4.49 23.64 -33.30
N LEU A 222 3.45 24.46 -33.55
CA LEU A 222 2.17 23.98 -34.04
C LEU A 222 2.41 23.30 -35.39
N SER A 223 2.29 21.97 -35.42
CA SER A 223 2.33 21.14 -36.63
C SER A 223 1.02 21.22 -37.40
#